data_AF-A0A524G7V5-F1
#
_entry.id   AF-A0A524G7V5-F1
#
_cell.length_a   1.000
_cell.length_b   1.000
_cell.length_c   1.000
_cell.angle_alpha   90.00
_cell.angle_beta   90.00
_cell.angle_gamma   90.00
#
_symmetry.space_group_name_H-M   'P 1'
#
loop_
_entity.id
_entity.type
_entity.pdbx_description
1 polymer ?
#
loop_
_entity_poly.entity_id
_entity_poly.type
_entity_poly.pdbx_seq_one_letter_code
_entity_poly.pdbx_strand_id
1 'polypeptide(L)'
;MGLFDSWRRKREPAATVKLEKPAKPLPAVGDRPTSEVGGESQDIVNLVAEYERLVKRREELQIERGELTEQLDRGELDASEFRVQLMTRIQEASQVSENLRTVSSKLTALGYRGVLH
;
A
#
# COMPACT_ATOMS: atom_id res chain seq x y z
N MET A 1 12.16 37.12 21.54
CA MET A 1 12.10 36.53 22.91
C MET A 1 10.70 35.97 23.10
N GLY A 2 10.30 34.84 22.50
CA GLY A 2 10.67 33.47 22.87
C GLY A 2 9.40 32.69 23.25
N LEU A 3 8.45 32.52 22.31
CA LEU A 3 7.11 31.90 22.49
C LEU A 3 7.11 30.35 22.37
N PHE A 4 8.27 29.71 22.52
CA PHE A 4 8.48 28.28 22.24
C PHE A 4 8.88 27.45 23.48
N ASP A 5 8.37 27.79 24.67
CA ASP A 5 8.77 27.13 25.93
C ASP A 5 7.64 26.39 26.67
N SER A 6 6.50 26.18 26.01
CA SER A 6 5.31 25.53 26.61
C SER A 6 5.20 24.03 26.35
N TRP A 7 6.16 23.39 25.67
CA TRP A 7 6.07 21.96 25.31
C TRP A 7 6.81 21.01 26.29
N ARG A 8 7.31 21.52 27.43
CA ARG A 8 8.16 20.75 28.37
C ARG A 8 7.58 20.50 29.77
N ARG A 9 6.26 20.54 29.94
CA ARG A 9 5.56 20.09 31.18
C ARG A 9 4.22 19.49 30.73
N LYS A 10 3.94 18.20 30.83
CA LYS A 10 3.87 17.37 32.05
C LYS A 10 4.06 15.90 31.67
N ARG A 11 5.03 15.23 32.29
CA ARG A 11 5.05 13.77 32.41
C ARG A 11 4.06 13.40 33.51
N GLU A 12 2.98 12.72 33.16
CA GLU A 12 2.13 12.11 34.18
C GLU A 12 2.83 10.86 34.77
N PRO A 13 2.75 10.65 36.09
CA PRO A 13 3.37 9.51 36.75
C PRO A 13 2.64 8.21 36.39
N ALA A 14 3.43 7.20 36.05
CA ALA A 14 2.98 5.84 35.80
C ALA A 14 2.13 5.33 36.98
N ALA A 15 0.84 5.12 36.72
CA ALA A 15 -0.04 4.45 37.66
C ALA A 15 0.35 2.97 37.74
N THR A 16 0.97 2.60 38.86
CA THR A 16 1.21 1.21 39.26
C THR A 16 -0.13 0.52 39.54
N VAL A 17 -0.74 -0.07 38.51
CA VAL A 17 -1.88 -0.97 38.67
C VAL A 17 -1.33 -2.32 39.14
N LYS A 18 -1.71 -2.68 40.36
CA LYS A 18 -1.32 -3.88 41.08
C LYS A 18 -1.69 -5.14 40.27
N LEU A 19 -0.71 -6.02 40.11
CA LEU A 19 -0.89 -7.39 39.66
C LEU A 19 -1.73 -8.17 40.68
N GLU A 20 -2.93 -8.58 40.31
CA GLU A 20 -3.59 -9.75 40.89
C GLU A 20 -3.81 -10.79 39.79
N LYS A 21 -3.23 -11.96 39.99
CA LYS A 21 -3.49 -13.23 39.29
C LYS A 21 -3.66 -14.29 40.40
N PRO A 22 -4.31 -15.44 40.17
CA PRO A 22 -5.12 -15.87 39.03
C PRO A 22 -6.46 -16.54 39.45
N ALA A 23 -7.46 -16.55 38.58
CA ALA A 23 -8.55 -17.53 38.66
C ALA A 23 -8.78 -18.15 37.28
N LYS A 24 -8.31 -19.39 37.10
CA LYS A 24 -8.79 -20.28 36.03
C LYS A 24 -10.22 -20.67 36.37
N PRO A 25 -11.11 -20.71 35.37
CA PRO A 25 -11.60 -22.01 34.94
C PRO A 25 -11.50 -22.23 33.43
N LEU A 26 -11.59 -23.51 33.08
CA LEU A 26 -11.34 -24.20 31.80
C LEU A 26 -12.23 -23.75 30.63
N PRO A 27 -11.87 -24.11 29.38
CA PRO A 27 -12.29 -23.43 28.18
C PRO A 27 -13.70 -23.86 27.75
N ALA A 28 -14.59 -22.88 27.55
CA ALA A 28 -15.75 -23.07 26.71
C ALA A 28 -15.27 -22.99 25.25
N VAL A 29 -15.23 -24.15 24.60
CA VAL A 29 -15.21 -24.31 23.16
C VAL A 29 -16.42 -23.55 22.61
N GLY A 30 -16.17 -22.35 22.11
CA GLY A 30 -17.12 -21.52 21.39
C GLY A 30 -16.52 -21.21 20.03
N ASP A 31 -16.90 -22.03 19.05
CA ASP A 31 -16.86 -21.83 17.60
C ASP A 31 -16.01 -20.65 17.12
N ARG A 32 -14.71 -20.89 16.96
CA ARG A 32 -14.00 -20.23 15.85
C ARG A 32 -14.49 -20.90 14.57
N PRO A 33 -14.95 -20.16 13.56
CA PRO A 33 -15.21 -20.75 12.26
C PRO A 33 -13.90 -21.35 11.76
N THR A 34 -13.84 -22.67 11.84
CA THR A 34 -12.77 -23.43 11.22
C THR A 34 -13.23 -23.64 9.79
N SER A 35 -12.44 -23.10 8.85
CA SER A 35 -12.35 -23.49 7.43
C SER A 35 -12.73 -22.40 6.43
N GLU A 36 -11.82 -21.44 6.22
CA GLU A 36 -11.46 -21.00 4.86
C GLU A 36 -9.92 -20.97 4.68
N VAL A 37 -9.21 -21.93 5.30
CA VAL A 37 -7.73 -21.99 5.25
C VAL A 37 -7.19 -22.24 3.82
N GLY A 38 -8.04 -22.69 2.89
CA GLY A 38 -7.68 -22.82 1.47
C GLY A 38 -7.94 -21.58 0.61
N GLY A 39 -8.90 -20.72 0.98
CA GLY A 39 -9.28 -19.53 0.20
C GLY A 39 -8.31 -18.38 0.41
N GLU A 40 -7.98 -18.09 1.67
CA GLU A 40 -7.10 -16.99 2.06
C GLU A 40 -5.71 -17.09 1.40
N SER A 41 -5.16 -18.30 1.28
CA SER A 41 -3.86 -18.51 0.63
C SER A 41 -3.92 -18.26 -0.87
N GLN A 42 -4.99 -18.68 -1.55
CA GLN A 42 -5.17 -18.44 -2.98
C GLN A 42 -5.41 -16.94 -3.27
N ASP A 43 -6.14 -16.26 -2.39
CA ASP A 43 -6.38 -14.82 -2.49
C ASP A 43 -5.10 -14.00 -2.32
N ILE A 44 -4.23 -14.38 -1.38
CA ILE A 44 -2.90 -13.76 -1.24
C ILE A 44 -2.08 -13.96 -2.51
N VAL A 45 -2.04 -15.18 -3.07
CA VAL A 45 -1.30 -15.47 -4.32
C VAL A 45 -1.81 -14.60 -5.47
N ASN A 46 -3.13 -14.50 -5.62
CA ASN A 46 -3.74 -13.68 -6.66
C ASN A 46 -3.41 -12.19 -6.49
N LEU A 47 -3.50 -11.67 -5.26
CA LEU A 47 -3.18 -10.28 -4.95
C LEU A 47 -1.70 -9.96 -5.13
N VAL A 48 -0.80 -10.88 -4.80
CA VAL A 48 0.65 -10.72 -5.06
C VAL A 48 0.91 -10.68 -6.57
N ALA A 49 0.31 -11.60 -7.33
CA ALA A 49 0.44 -11.59 -8.79
C ALA A 49 -0.13 -10.30 -9.41
N GLU A 50 -1.24 -9.77 -8.88
CA GLU A 50 -1.79 -8.48 -9.29
C GLU A 50 -0.84 -7.33 -8.95
N TYR A 51 -0.28 -7.32 -7.74
CA TYR A 51 0.71 -6.33 -7.31
C TYR A 51 1.93 -6.31 -8.24
N GLU A 52 2.53 -7.47 -8.53
CA GLU A 52 3.68 -7.59 -9.43
C GLU A 52 3.36 -7.09 -10.85
N ARG A 53 2.18 -7.42 -11.38
CA ARG A 53 1.73 -6.91 -12.69
C ARG A 53 1.60 -5.39 -12.69
N LEU A 54 1.07 -4.80 -11.63
CA LEU A 54 0.93 -3.36 -11.49
C LEU A 54 2.29 -2.66 -11.34
N VAL A 55 3.23 -3.26 -10.61
CA VAL A 55 4.62 -2.76 -10.52
C VAL A 55 5.26 -2.75 -11.90
N LYS A 56 5.18 -3.87 -12.62
CA LYS A 56 5.70 -3.96 -14.00
C LYS A 56 5.04 -2.92 -14.92
N ARG A 57 3.72 -2.75 -14.84
CA ARG A 57 3.01 -1.75 -15.66
C ARG A 57 3.46 -0.34 -15.35
N ARG A 58 3.75 -0.02 -14.08
CA ARG A 58 4.31 1.28 -13.69
C ARG A 58 5.68 1.53 -14.32
N GLU A 59 6.54 0.51 -14.38
CA GLU A 59 7.85 0.61 -15.05
C GLU A 59 7.71 0.80 -16.55
N GLU A 60 6.83 0.02 -17.20
CA GLU A 60 6.50 0.19 -18.62
C GLU A 60 6.02 1.61 -18.92
N LEU A 61 5.14 2.17 -18.09
CA LEU A 61 4.66 3.55 -18.24
C LEU A 61 5.76 4.60 -18.10
N GLN A 62 6.81 4.33 -17.31
CA GLN A 62 7.96 5.22 -17.23
C GLN A 62 8.79 5.17 -18.52
N ILE A 63 8.99 3.98 -19.08
CA ILE A 63 9.69 3.78 -20.35
C ILE A 63 8.90 4.46 -21.49
N GLU A 64 7.60 4.18 -21.61
CA GLU A 64 6.72 4.76 -22.63
C GLU A 64 6.71 6.30 -22.57
N ARG A 65 6.77 6.90 -21.38
CA ARG A 65 6.89 8.38 -21.24
C ARG A 65 8.23 8.91 -21.73
N GLY A 66 9.32 8.17 -21.49
CA GLY A 66 10.64 8.49 -22.04
C GLY A 66 10.62 8.43 -23.56
N GLU A 67 10.09 7.35 -24.13
CA GLU A 67 9.95 7.14 -25.57
C GLU A 67 9.11 8.24 -26.23
N LEU A 68 8.00 8.67 -25.61
CA LEU A 68 7.20 9.79 -26.11
C LEU A 68 7.99 11.09 -26.19
N THR A 69 8.88 11.32 -25.21
CA THR A 69 9.74 12.52 -25.20
C THR A 69 10.77 12.42 -26.32
N GLU A 70 11.38 11.25 -26.50
CA GLU A 70 12.33 11.02 -27.60
C GLU A 70 11.68 11.11 -29.00
N GLN A 71 10.42 10.68 -29.15
CA GLN A 71 9.68 10.81 -30.41
C GLN A 71 9.37 12.28 -30.72
N LEU A 72 9.01 13.08 -29.69
CA LEU A 72 8.84 14.52 -29.84
C LEU A 72 10.15 15.20 -30.23
N ASP A 73 11.26 14.84 -29.58
CA ASP A 73 12.59 15.40 -29.87
C ASP A 73 13.07 15.07 -31.29
N ARG A 74 12.70 13.88 -31.80
CA ARG A 74 12.96 13.47 -33.19
C ARG A 74 12.02 14.13 -34.21
N GLY A 75 10.97 14.81 -33.75
CA GLY A 75 9.93 15.37 -34.62
C GLY A 75 9.04 14.31 -35.29
N GLU A 76 9.03 13.09 -34.77
CA GLU A 76 8.14 12.01 -35.22
C GLU A 76 6.69 12.22 -34.75
N LEU A 77 6.50 13.13 -33.80
CA LEU A 77 5.23 13.35 -33.11
C LEU A 77 4.94 14.86 -33.00
N ASP A 78 3.71 15.27 -33.31
CA ASP A 78 3.33 16.68 -33.16
C ASP A 78 3.17 17.06 -31.68
N ALA A 79 3.42 18.33 -31.37
CA ALA A 79 3.31 18.82 -29.99
C ALA A 79 1.89 18.68 -29.42
N SER A 80 0.84 18.72 -30.25
CA SER A 80 -0.53 18.51 -29.79
C SER A 80 -0.80 17.04 -29.46
N GLU A 81 -0.35 16.12 -30.32
CA GLU A 81 -0.46 14.68 -30.12
C GLU A 81 0.33 14.22 -28.89
N PHE A 82 1.54 14.77 -28.69
CA PHE A 82 2.38 14.48 -27.54
C PHE A 82 1.68 14.81 -26.23
N ARG A 83 1.03 15.98 -26.15
CA ARG A 83 0.29 16.37 -24.94
C ARG A 83 -0.84 15.42 -24.63
N VAL A 84 -1.61 15.01 -25.64
CA VAL A 84 -2.72 14.06 -25.46
C VAL A 84 -2.18 12.73 -24.95
N GLN A 85 -1.16 12.17 -25.61
CA GLN A 85 -0.57 10.89 -25.22
C GLN A 85 0.06 10.97 -23.83
N LEU A 86 0.81 12.03 -23.52
CA LEU A 86 1.42 12.24 -22.21
C LEU A 86 0.36 12.32 -21.10
N MET A 87 -0.74 13.05 -21.32
CA MET A 87 -1.82 13.14 -20.34
C MET A 87 -2.49 11.80 -20.10
N THR A 88 -2.74 11.02 -21.16
CA THR A 88 -3.25 9.66 -21.04
C THR A 88 -2.32 8.78 -20.20
N ARG A 89 -1.00 8.83 -20.44
CA ARG A 89 -0.02 8.06 -19.65
C ARG A 89 0.08 8.51 -18.20
N ILE A 90 -0.07 9.81 -17.92
CA ILE A 90 -0.12 10.34 -16.56
C ILE A 90 -1.36 9.85 -15.82
N GLN A 91 -2.53 9.87 -16.48
CA GLN A 91 -3.77 9.36 -15.91
C GLN A 91 -3.67 7.85 -15.62
N GLU A 92 -3.13 7.09 -16.56
CA GLU A 92 -2.88 5.66 -16.39
C GLU A 92 -1.93 5.39 -15.22
N ALA A 93 -0.82 6.13 -15.11
CA ALA A 93 0.11 6.00 -13.99
C ALA A 93 -0.52 6.34 -12.64
N SER A 94 -1.43 7.32 -12.61
CA SER A 94 -2.21 7.65 -11.41
C SER A 94 -3.11 6.49 -11.00
N GLN A 95 -3.82 5.89 -11.96
CA GLN A 95 -4.70 4.75 -11.72
C GLN A 95 -3.92 3.51 -11.25
N VAL A 96 -2.78 3.21 -11.89
CA VAL A 96 -1.89 2.13 -11.47
C VAL A 96 -1.38 2.36 -10.04
N SER A 97 -1.03 3.60 -9.69
CA SER A 97 -0.58 3.95 -8.34
C SER A 97 -1.68 3.76 -7.28
N GLU A 98 -2.91 4.11 -7.62
CA GLU A 98 -4.07 3.89 -6.74
C GLU A 98 -4.38 2.40 -6.55
N ASN A 99 -4.31 1.62 -7.63
CA ASN A 99 -4.48 0.18 -7.59
C ASN A 99 -3.38 -0.48 -6.75
N LEU A 100 -2.12 -0.06 -6.90
CA LEU A 100 -1.00 -0.53 -6.08
C LEU A 100 -1.24 -0.29 -4.59
N ARG A 101 -1.71 0.90 -4.21
CA ARG A 101 -2.06 1.22 -2.82
C ARG A 101 -3.19 0.32 -2.31
N THR A 102 -4.21 0.11 -3.13
CA THR A 102 -5.37 -0.73 -2.78
C THR A 102 -4.96 -2.18 -2.57
N VAL A 103 -4.20 -2.76 -3.50
CA VAL A 103 -3.72 -4.14 -3.41
C VAL A 103 -2.74 -4.30 -2.25
N SER A 104 -1.82 -3.36 -2.06
CA SER A 104 -0.90 -3.36 -0.91
C SER A 104 -1.64 -3.30 0.43
N SER A 105 -2.69 -2.48 0.53
CA SER A 105 -3.53 -2.42 1.73
C SER A 105 -4.26 -3.74 1.98
N LYS A 106 -4.79 -4.39 0.94
CA LYS A 106 -5.44 -5.71 1.05
C LYS A 106 -4.44 -6.78 1.50
N LEU A 107 -3.26 -6.83 0.89
CA LEU A 107 -2.19 -7.75 1.29
C LEU A 107 -1.77 -7.54 2.73
N THR A 108 -1.63 -6.27 3.17
CA THR A 108 -1.31 -5.94 4.56
C THR A 108 -2.40 -6.37 5.52
N ALA A 109 -3.68 -6.20 5.16
CA ALA A 109 -4.82 -6.64 5.96
C ALA A 109 -4.86 -8.17 6.12
N LEU A 110 -4.43 -8.91 5.10
CA LEU A 110 -4.25 -10.37 5.13
C LEU A 110 -2.96 -10.81 5.86
N GLY A 111 -2.19 -9.87 6.42
CA GLY A 111 -0.96 -10.16 7.17
C GLY A 111 0.27 -10.43 6.30
N TYR A 112 0.19 -10.22 4.99
CA TYR A 112 1.32 -10.39 4.08
C TYR A 112 2.29 -9.19 4.19
N ARG A 113 3.52 -9.45 4.64
CA ARG A 113 4.55 -8.43 4.91
C ARG A 113 5.53 -8.17 3.75
N GLY A 114 5.40 -8.88 2.63
CA GLY A 114 6.36 -8.81 1.51
C GLY A 114 6.26 -7.57 0.61
N VAL A 115 5.29 -6.66 0.84
CA VAL A 115 4.96 -5.54 -0.07
C VAL A 115 5.70 -4.24 0.28
N LEU A 116 6.55 -4.23 1.31
CA LEU A 116 7.32 -3.06 1.73
C LEU A 116 8.68 -3.01 0.99
N HIS A 117 8.67 -2.73 -0.30
CA HIS A 117 9.87 -2.40 -1.07
C HIS A 117 9.66 -1.14 -1.91
#